data_AF-A0A0L6UVV7-F1
#
_entry.id   AF-A0A0L6UVV7-F1
#
_cell.length_a   1.000
_cell.length_b   1.000
_cell.length_c   1.000
_cell.angle_alpha   90.00
_cell.angle_beta   90.00
_cell.angle_gamma   90.00
#
_symmetry.space_group_name_H-M   'P 1'
#
loop_
_entity.id
_entity.type
_entity.pdbx_description
1 polymer ?
#
loop_
_entity_poly.entity_id
_entity_poly.type
_entity_poly.pdbx_seq_one_letter_code
_entity_poly.pdbx_strand_id
1 'polypeptide(L)'
;SKNNIVDSNTVDPLSGNNLKPDTTMSKTIEADPMDKLNSVLYKTAIESIPLLTQENYSMWRSRVINLLDLLKIKDVVLTAERQLTSSEELILRTVLAAKIDATVHSNVINHTNKEDGMLIWKSINDYFASTQSANRARVWNNFSLLAYDDSDVNGFITRTRAAIEKMHER
;
A
#
# COMPACT_ATOMS: atom_id res chain seq x y z
N SER A 1 -43.68 60.65 58.81
CA SER A 1 -43.34 59.46 59.61
C SER A 1 -44.63 58.74 59.97
N LYS A 2 -44.88 57.55 59.37
CA LYS A 2 -45.98 56.57 59.58
C LYS A 2 -45.76 55.47 58.51
N ASN A 3 -45.39 54.24 58.91
CA ASN A 3 -46.22 53.00 59.02
C ASN A 3 -46.72 52.47 57.66
N ASN A 4 -46.83 51.18 57.29
CA ASN A 4 -46.56 49.85 57.85
C ASN A 4 -46.85 48.81 56.72
N ILE A 5 -46.17 47.66 56.72
CA ILE A 5 -46.62 46.24 56.50
C ILE A 5 -47.60 45.83 55.35
N VAL A 6 -47.10 44.88 54.52
CA VAL A 6 -47.63 43.59 53.97
C VAL A 6 -49.15 43.36 53.74
N ASP A 7 -49.50 42.85 52.54
CA ASP A 7 -50.36 41.66 52.21
C ASP A 7 -50.85 41.75 50.73
N SER A 8 -50.69 40.78 49.81
CA SER A 8 -51.23 39.40 49.65
C SER A 8 -52.40 39.31 48.65
N ASN A 9 -52.33 38.29 47.77
CA ASN A 9 -53.35 37.71 46.84
C ASN A 9 -53.60 38.47 45.50
N THR A 10 -53.70 37.84 44.32
CA THR A 10 -54.59 36.70 43.98
C THR A 10 -54.15 36.03 42.65
N VAL A 11 -54.45 34.74 42.53
CA VAL A 11 -54.31 33.79 41.39
C VAL A 11 -55.20 34.11 40.18
N ASP A 12 -54.77 33.71 38.98
CA ASP A 12 -55.64 33.15 37.92
C ASP A 12 -54.87 32.20 36.96
N PRO A 13 -55.55 31.24 36.28
CA PRO A 13 -54.93 30.00 35.79
C PRO A 13 -54.94 29.80 34.25
N LEU A 14 -54.23 28.73 33.82
CA LEU A 14 -54.37 27.92 32.59
C LEU A 14 -53.84 28.42 31.23
N SER A 15 -52.84 27.65 30.74
CA SER A 15 -52.86 26.89 29.47
C SER A 15 -51.91 27.31 28.33
N GLY A 16 -50.93 26.43 28.06
CA GLY A 16 -50.73 25.96 26.68
C GLY A 16 -49.54 26.49 25.88
N ASN A 17 -48.30 26.44 26.39
CA ASN A 17 -47.11 26.59 25.53
C ASN A 17 -46.57 25.21 25.13
N ASN A 18 -46.93 24.77 23.91
CA ASN A 18 -46.33 23.63 23.24
C ASN A 18 -44.83 23.87 23.01
N LEU A 19 -43.99 23.05 23.65
CA LEU A 19 -42.59 22.89 23.30
C LEU A 19 -42.48 22.32 21.87
N LYS A 20 -41.84 23.07 20.97
CA LYS A 20 -41.17 22.47 19.81
C LYS A 20 -39.73 22.14 20.22
N PRO A 21 -39.28 20.87 20.13
CA PRO A 21 -37.86 20.58 20.18
C PRO A 21 -37.23 21.04 18.86
N ASP A 22 -36.26 21.94 18.96
CA ASP A 22 -35.38 22.32 17.86
C ASP A 22 -34.42 21.15 17.59
N THR A 23 -34.84 20.24 16.72
CA THR A 23 -33.97 19.21 16.17
C THR A 23 -33.03 19.89 15.18
N THR A 24 -31.91 20.41 15.67
CA THR A 24 -30.73 20.65 14.83
C THR A 24 -30.26 19.29 14.31
N MET A 25 -30.77 18.88 13.14
CA MET A 25 -30.22 17.75 12.41
C MET A 25 -28.79 18.11 12.01
N SER A 26 -27.83 17.40 12.56
CA SER A 26 -26.48 17.29 12.00
C SER A 26 -26.61 16.91 10.54
N LYS A 27 -26.35 17.87 9.65
CA LYS A 27 -26.35 17.65 8.21
C LYS A 27 -25.13 16.80 7.90
N THR A 28 -25.32 15.49 7.79
CA THR A 28 -24.32 14.59 7.20
C THR A 28 -23.99 15.15 5.83
N ILE A 29 -22.76 15.64 5.66
CA ILE A 29 -22.24 16.06 4.35
C ILE A 29 -22.08 14.76 3.57
N GLU A 30 -23.02 14.48 2.66
CA GLU A 30 -22.85 13.40 1.70
C GLU A 30 -21.57 13.69 0.89
N ALA A 31 -20.63 12.74 0.90
CA ALA A 31 -19.41 12.84 0.13
C ALA A 31 -19.74 12.99 -1.36
N ASP A 32 -19.01 13.85 -2.07
CA ASP A 32 -19.17 14.06 -3.50
C ASP A 32 -19.05 12.70 -4.24
N PRO A 33 -19.89 12.43 -5.26
CA PRO A 33 -19.82 11.18 -6.01
C PRO A 33 -18.41 10.85 -6.55
N MET A 34 -17.60 11.86 -6.87
CA MET A 34 -16.21 11.67 -7.30
C MET A 34 -15.30 11.21 -6.16
N ASP A 35 -15.45 11.77 -4.97
CA ASP A 35 -14.70 11.36 -3.77
C ASP A 35 -15.02 9.91 -3.40
N LYS A 36 -16.30 9.53 -3.51
CA LYS A 36 -16.74 8.14 -3.33
C LYS A 36 -16.13 7.22 -4.38
N LEU A 37 -16.11 7.63 -5.65
CA LEU A 37 -15.49 6.86 -6.73
C LEU A 37 -13.98 6.68 -6.50
N ASN A 38 -13.27 7.74 -6.12
CA ASN A 38 -11.84 7.70 -5.80
C ASN A 38 -11.56 6.76 -4.64
N SER A 39 -12.36 6.84 -3.56
CA SER A 39 -12.22 5.92 -2.41
C SER A 39 -12.42 4.45 -2.82
N VAL A 40 -13.43 4.15 -3.63
CA VAL A 40 -13.65 2.79 -4.15
C VAL A 40 -12.47 2.34 -5.01
N LEU A 41 -11.97 3.20 -5.90
CA LEU A 41 -10.83 2.90 -6.76
C LEU A 41 -9.56 2.60 -5.95
N TYR A 42 -9.25 3.41 -4.94
CA TYR A 42 -8.12 3.18 -4.05
C TYR A 42 -8.25 1.87 -3.28
N LYS A 43 -9.44 1.59 -2.73
CA LYS A 43 -9.72 0.34 -2.02
C LYS A 43 -9.50 -0.87 -2.94
N THR A 44 -10.09 -0.86 -4.13
CA THR A 44 -9.94 -1.94 -5.11
C THR A 44 -8.48 -2.12 -5.55
N ALA A 45 -7.75 -1.02 -5.77
CA ALA A 45 -6.33 -1.09 -6.11
C ALA A 45 -5.51 -1.77 -5.00
N ILE A 46 -5.70 -1.38 -3.74
CA ILE A 46 -5.00 -1.97 -2.58
C ILE A 46 -5.37 -3.45 -2.40
N GLU A 47 -6.64 -3.81 -2.54
CA GLU A 47 -7.10 -5.20 -2.44
C GLU A 47 -6.51 -6.08 -3.56
N SER A 48 -6.29 -5.51 -4.74
CA SER A 48 -5.72 -6.23 -5.89
C SER A 48 -4.21 -6.52 -5.78
N ILE A 49 -3.49 -5.86 -4.85
CA ILE A 49 -2.07 -6.13 -4.64
C ILE A 49 -1.95 -7.47 -3.89
N PRO A 50 -1.27 -8.48 -4.46
CA PRO A 50 -1.04 -9.75 -3.77
C PRO A 50 -0.09 -9.55 -2.58
N LEU A 51 0.02 -10.54 -1.70
CA LEU A 51 1.12 -10.58 -0.74
C LEU A 51 2.43 -10.85 -1.50
N LEU A 52 3.47 -10.04 -1.30
CA LEU A 52 4.77 -10.26 -1.96
C LEU A 52 5.39 -11.54 -1.43
N THR A 53 5.74 -12.43 -2.35
CA THR A 53 6.50 -13.66 -2.11
C THR A 53 7.74 -13.68 -3.01
N GLN A 54 8.57 -14.71 -2.90
CA GLN A 54 9.74 -14.88 -3.76
C GLN A 54 9.40 -15.03 -5.25
N GLU A 55 8.18 -15.47 -5.58
CA GLU A 55 7.80 -15.90 -6.93
C GLU A 55 6.99 -14.87 -7.70
N ASN A 56 6.42 -13.86 -7.02
CA ASN A 56 5.45 -12.95 -7.63
C ASN A 56 5.91 -11.49 -7.73
N TYR A 57 7.20 -11.22 -7.54
CA TYR A 57 7.75 -9.85 -7.50
C TYR A 57 7.34 -8.99 -8.69
N SER A 58 7.46 -9.48 -9.92
CA SER A 58 7.12 -8.71 -11.13
C SER A 58 5.64 -8.31 -11.16
N MET A 59 4.74 -9.23 -10.76
CA MET A 59 3.31 -8.96 -10.66
C MET A 59 2.99 -8.00 -9.50
N TRP A 60 3.55 -8.26 -8.32
CA TRP A 60 3.38 -7.43 -7.14
C TRP A 60 3.83 -5.99 -7.41
N ARG A 61 5.02 -5.83 -8.00
CA ARG A 61 5.61 -4.54 -8.37
C ARG A 61 4.70 -3.76 -9.32
N SER A 62 4.18 -4.42 -10.35
CA SER A 62 3.24 -3.81 -11.30
C SER A 62 1.99 -3.28 -10.59
N ARG A 63 1.41 -4.06 -9.66
CA ARG A 63 0.23 -3.64 -8.88
C ARG A 63 0.54 -2.48 -7.95
N VAL A 64 1.70 -2.47 -7.30
CA VAL A 64 2.12 -1.34 -6.45
C VAL A 64 2.35 -0.08 -7.28
N ILE A 65 3.06 -0.15 -8.41
CA ILE A 65 3.29 1.00 -9.30
C ILE A 65 1.96 1.61 -9.76
N ASN A 66 0.98 0.78 -10.13
CA ASN A 66 -0.35 1.26 -10.52
C ASN A 66 -1.04 2.02 -9.37
N LEU A 67 -0.92 1.55 -8.13
CA LEU A 67 -1.44 2.29 -6.97
C LEU A 67 -0.70 3.62 -6.78
N LEU A 68 0.64 3.65 -6.91
CA LEU A 68 1.42 4.88 -6.78
C LEU A 68 1.04 5.91 -7.85
N ASP A 69 0.70 5.45 -9.07
CA ASP A 69 0.16 6.29 -10.13
C ASP A 69 -1.21 6.89 -9.76
N LEU A 70 -2.12 6.08 -9.22
CA LEU A 70 -3.42 6.56 -8.73
C LEU A 70 -3.27 7.59 -7.60
N LEU A 71 -2.24 7.45 -6.78
CA LEU A 71 -1.90 8.37 -5.70
C LEU A 71 -1.06 9.58 -6.18
N LYS A 72 -0.65 9.62 -7.45
CA LYS A 72 0.21 10.66 -8.04
C LYS A 72 1.58 10.81 -7.36
N ILE A 73 2.13 9.71 -6.86
CA ILE A 73 3.44 9.66 -6.19
C ILE A 73 4.44 8.72 -6.88
N LYS A 74 4.07 8.09 -8.00
CA LYS A 74 4.95 7.15 -8.72
C LYS A 74 6.33 7.75 -8.99
N ASP A 75 6.39 8.90 -9.64
CA ASP A 75 7.67 9.49 -10.06
C ASP A 75 8.52 9.82 -8.84
N VAL A 76 7.90 10.37 -7.78
CA VAL A 76 8.57 10.61 -6.49
C VAL A 76 9.22 9.35 -5.92
N VAL A 77 8.51 8.22 -5.96
CA VAL A 77 9.00 6.94 -5.42
C VAL A 77 10.04 6.29 -6.32
N LEU A 78 9.95 6.46 -7.64
CA LEU A 78 10.85 5.83 -8.61
C LEU A 78 12.12 6.64 -8.88
N THR A 79 12.04 7.97 -8.91
CA THR A 79 13.12 8.87 -9.32
C THR A 79 13.64 9.74 -8.17
N ALA A 80 12.94 9.78 -7.04
CA ALA A 80 13.28 10.63 -5.89
C ALA A 80 13.35 12.13 -6.23
N GLU A 81 12.55 12.58 -7.21
CA GLU A 81 12.51 13.98 -7.70
C GLU A 81 12.15 15.01 -6.61
N ARG A 82 11.35 14.60 -5.62
CA ARG A 82 11.02 15.41 -4.44
C ARG A 82 10.94 14.52 -3.21
N GLN A 83 10.83 15.15 -2.04
CA GLN A 83 10.45 14.42 -0.84
C GLN A 83 8.94 14.13 -0.82
N LEU A 84 8.57 12.98 -0.24
CA LEU A 84 7.19 12.68 0.10
C LEU A 84 6.75 13.58 1.26
N THR A 85 5.48 13.99 1.23
CA THR A 85 4.83 14.56 2.41
C THR A 85 4.65 13.48 3.48
N SER A 86 4.43 13.88 4.74
CA SER A 86 4.21 12.91 5.83
C SER A 86 3.05 11.94 5.56
N SER A 87 1.98 12.41 4.91
CA SER A 87 0.84 11.57 4.56
C SER A 87 1.19 10.57 3.45
N GLU A 88 1.93 11.00 2.42
CA GLU A 88 2.36 10.12 1.33
C GLU A 88 3.36 9.06 1.82
N GLU A 89 4.30 9.44 2.70
CA GLU A 89 5.23 8.53 3.36
C GLU A 89 4.45 7.46 4.15
N LEU A 90 3.51 7.89 4.99
CA LEU A 90 2.74 6.99 5.82
C LEU A 90 1.91 6.01 4.98
N ILE A 91 1.29 6.48 3.90
CA ILE A 91 0.53 5.64 2.97
C ILE A 91 1.45 4.61 2.30
N LEU A 92 2.59 5.05 1.75
CA LEU A 92 3.56 4.18 1.11
C LEU A 92 4.03 3.08 2.08
N ARG A 93 4.49 3.48 3.26
CA ARG A 93 4.99 2.56 4.29
C ARG A 93 3.93 1.56 4.73
N THR A 94 2.70 2.02 4.94
CA THR A 94 1.57 1.15 5.36
C THR A 94 1.24 0.11 4.29
N VAL A 95 1.15 0.53 3.02
CA VAL A 95 0.86 -0.40 1.92
C VAL A 95 1.96 -1.43 1.76
N LEU A 96 3.23 -1.00 1.78
CA LEU A 96 4.36 -1.91 1.65
C LEU A 96 4.36 -2.92 2.80
N ALA A 97 4.28 -2.47 4.05
CA ALA A 97 4.28 -3.36 5.22
C ALA A 97 3.11 -4.36 5.19
N ALA A 98 1.92 -3.95 4.74
CA ALA A 98 0.74 -4.81 4.66
C ALA A 98 0.78 -5.85 3.54
N LYS A 99 1.66 -5.67 2.54
CA LYS A 99 1.69 -6.47 1.31
C LYS A 99 2.99 -7.25 1.14
N ILE A 100 3.65 -7.62 2.24
CA ILE A 100 4.88 -8.43 2.25
C ILE A 100 4.68 -9.65 3.15
N ASP A 101 5.03 -10.85 2.67
CA ASP A 101 4.98 -12.06 3.49
C ASP A 101 6.09 -12.06 4.56
N ALA A 102 5.93 -12.87 5.60
CA ALA A 102 6.89 -12.91 6.72
C ALA A 102 8.33 -13.23 6.25
N THR A 103 8.48 -14.10 5.25
CA THR A 103 9.78 -14.50 4.72
C THR A 103 10.46 -13.32 4.05
N VAL A 104 9.81 -12.66 3.09
CA VAL A 104 10.38 -11.47 2.42
C VAL A 104 10.58 -10.34 3.43
N HIS A 105 9.64 -10.13 4.36
CA HIS A 105 9.74 -9.08 5.39
C HIS A 105 11.04 -9.17 6.17
N SER A 106 11.41 -10.36 6.66
CA SER A 106 12.65 -10.57 7.42
C SER A 106 13.93 -10.25 6.65
N ASN A 107 13.88 -10.27 5.32
CA ASN A 107 15.04 -10.02 4.44
C ASN A 107 15.15 -8.55 4.01
N VAL A 108 14.03 -7.81 3.98
CA VAL A 108 13.97 -6.46 3.39
C VAL A 108 13.63 -5.37 4.41
N ILE A 109 13.12 -5.72 5.60
CA ILE A 109 12.78 -4.78 6.67
C ILE A 109 13.62 -5.08 7.91
N ASN A 110 14.26 -4.04 8.45
CA ASN A 110 15.11 -4.10 9.64
C ASN A 110 14.93 -2.85 10.51
N HIS A 111 15.69 -2.75 11.60
CA HIS A 111 15.59 -1.63 12.53
C HIS A 111 15.99 -0.27 11.94
N THR A 112 16.70 -0.23 10.80
CA THR A 112 17.15 1.01 10.18
C THR A 112 16.16 1.57 9.15
N ASN A 113 15.37 0.71 8.48
CA ASN A 113 14.45 1.14 7.42
C ASN A 113 12.96 1.00 7.75
N LYS A 114 12.57 0.31 8.84
CA LYS A 114 11.16 0.00 9.15
C LYS A 114 10.22 1.21 9.27
N GLU A 115 10.75 2.41 9.52
CA GLU A 115 9.97 3.65 9.63
C GLU A 115 10.09 4.55 8.38
N ASP A 116 10.67 4.05 7.28
CA ASP A 116 10.89 4.83 6.05
C ASP A 116 10.40 4.04 4.83
N GLY A 117 9.26 4.45 4.28
CA GLY A 117 8.66 3.83 3.10
C GLY A 117 9.57 3.82 1.86
N MET A 118 10.41 4.83 1.67
CA MET A 118 11.35 4.91 0.53
C MET A 118 12.49 3.92 0.70
N LEU A 119 13.03 3.78 1.91
CA LEU A 119 14.06 2.78 2.20
C LEU A 119 13.52 1.35 2.13
N ILE A 120 12.28 1.11 2.54
CA ILE A 120 11.62 -0.20 2.37
C ILE A 120 11.45 -0.50 0.88
N TRP A 121 10.90 0.44 0.10
CA TRP A 121 10.77 0.28 -1.35
C TRP A 121 12.11 -0.08 -1.99
N LYS A 122 13.15 0.71 -1.71
CA LYS A 122 14.50 0.45 -2.21
C LYS A 122 15.02 -0.93 -1.81
N SER A 123 14.89 -1.30 -0.54
CA SER A 123 15.38 -2.59 -0.05
C SER A 123 14.69 -3.78 -0.71
N ILE A 124 13.38 -3.67 -1.02
CA ILE A 124 12.66 -4.71 -1.77
C ILE A 124 13.24 -4.83 -3.18
N ASN A 125 13.42 -3.70 -3.87
CA ASN A 125 13.97 -3.68 -5.23
C ASN A 125 15.37 -4.31 -5.27
N ASP A 126 16.25 -3.90 -4.35
CA ASP A 126 17.63 -4.37 -4.28
C ASP A 126 17.68 -5.88 -3.96
N TYR A 127 16.83 -6.35 -3.05
CA TYR A 127 16.74 -7.77 -2.71
C TYR A 127 16.36 -8.63 -3.91
N PHE A 128 15.30 -8.28 -4.64
CA PHE A 128 14.87 -9.06 -5.80
C PHE A 128 15.83 -8.95 -7.00
N ALA A 129 16.46 -7.79 -7.20
CA ALA A 129 17.52 -7.65 -8.21
C ALA A 129 18.74 -8.53 -7.88
N SER A 130 19.13 -8.62 -6.59
CA SER A 130 20.21 -9.47 -6.11
C SER A 130 19.87 -10.96 -6.23
N THR A 131 18.69 -11.38 -5.77
CA THR A 131 18.23 -12.78 -5.88
C THR A 131 18.16 -13.24 -7.32
N GLN A 132 17.61 -12.41 -8.22
CA GLN A 132 17.63 -12.72 -9.65
C GLN A 132 19.06 -12.81 -10.20
N SER A 133 19.95 -11.90 -9.82
CA SER A 133 21.35 -11.91 -10.29
C SER A 133 22.12 -13.13 -9.78
N ALA A 134 21.93 -13.53 -8.51
CA ALA A 134 22.50 -14.73 -7.93
C ALA A 134 21.94 -16.00 -8.60
N ASN A 135 20.62 -16.04 -8.84
CA ASN A 135 19.99 -17.13 -9.59
C ASN A 135 20.54 -17.23 -11.01
N ARG A 136 20.65 -16.10 -11.74
CA ARG A 136 21.27 -16.04 -13.06
C ARG A 136 22.73 -16.49 -13.04
N ALA A 137 23.52 -16.04 -12.06
CA ALA A 137 24.93 -16.46 -11.91
C ALA A 137 25.04 -17.98 -11.65
N ARG A 138 24.17 -18.55 -10.82
CA ARG A 138 24.12 -19.99 -10.57
C ARG A 138 23.75 -20.78 -11.84
N VAL A 139 22.76 -20.30 -12.60
CA VAL A 139 22.37 -20.92 -13.88
C VAL A 139 23.51 -20.81 -14.89
N TRP A 140 24.20 -19.66 -14.96
CA TRP A 140 25.38 -19.47 -15.80
C TRP A 140 26.52 -20.41 -15.44
N ASN A 141 26.84 -20.57 -14.16
CA ASN A 141 27.88 -21.52 -13.72
C ASN A 141 27.56 -22.94 -14.19
N ASN A 142 26.31 -23.40 -14.03
CA ASN A 142 25.88 -24.71 -14.54
C ASN A 142 25.96 -24.80 -16.08
N PHE A 143 25.55 -23.74 -16.78
CA PHE A 143 25.64 -23.67 -18.24
C PHE A 143 27.09 -23.76 -18.73
N SER A 144 28.00 -23.01 -18.11
CA SER A 144 29.43 -22.99 -18.48
C SER A 144 30.14 -24.33 -18.27
N LEU A 145 29.58 -25.19 -17.42
CA LEU A 145 30.08 -26.54 -17.13
C LEU A 145 29.42 -27.62 -18.00
N LEU A 146 28.49 -27.27 -18.90
CA LEU A 146 27.91 -28.24 -19.83
C LEU A 146 29.00 -28.74 -20.78
N ALA A 147 29.45 -29.98 -20.54
CA ALA A 147 30.33 -30.67 -21.47
C ALA A 147 29.55 -31.06 -22.73
N TYR A 148 30.12 -30.76 -23.88
CA TYR A 148 29.65 -31.27 -25.16
C TYR A 148 29.89 -32.77 -25.22
N ASP A 149 28.86 -33.50 -25.61
CA ASP A 149 28.87 -34.95 -25.81
C ASP A 149 28.41 -35.21 -27.25
N ASP A 150 29.30 -35.74 -28.09
CA ASP A 150 29.02 -36.05 -29.48
C ASP A 150 28.09 -37.26 -29.65
N SER A 151 27.91 -38.07 -28.60
CA SER A 151 26.96 -39.17 -28.54
C SER A 151 25.54 -38.72 -28.16
N ASP A 152 25.37 -37.51 -27.60
CA ASP A 152 24.09 -36.93 -27.17
C ASP A 152 23.94 -35.43 -27.51
N VAL A 153 24.06 -35.11 -28.79
CA VAL A 153 23.88 -33.74 -29.29
C VAL A 153 22.50 -33.17 -28.95
N ASN A 154 21.44 -33.98 -29.02
CA ASN A 154 20.08 -33.54 -28.71
C ASN A 154 19.88 -33.22 -27.22
N GLY A 155 20.43 -34.04 -26.31
CA GLY A 155 20.41 -33.76 -24.88
C GLY A 155 21.26 -32.55 -24.51
N PHE A 156 22.37 -32.31 -25.21
CA PHE A 156 23.15 -31.07 -25.07
C PHE A 156 22.34 -29.82 -25.49
N ILE A 157 21.67 -29.85 -26.65
CA ILE A 157 20.80 -28.76 -27.11
C ILE A 157 19.66 -28.50 -26.11
N THR A 158 19.04 -29.57 -25.60
CA THR A 158 17.92 -29.46 -24.64
C THR A 158 18.36 -28.81 -23.33
N ARG A 159 19.48 -29.25 -22.75
CA ARG A 159 20.05 -28.67 -21.51
C ARG A 159 20.46 -27.22 -21.71
N THR A 160 21.03 -26.89 -22.86
CA THR A 160 21.40 -25.52 -23.24
C THR A 160 20.18 -24.61 -23.31
N ARG A 161 19.10 -25.03 -23.97
CA ARG A 161 17.87 -24.23 -24.08
C ARG A 161 17.21 -23.98 -22.72
N ALA A 162 17.12 -25.01 -21.89
CA ALA A 162 16.55 -24.90 -20.54
C ALA A 162 17.38 -23.96 -19.64
N ALA A 163 18.71 -23.95 -19.78
CA ALA A 163 19.57 -23.02 -19.06
C ALA A 163 19.38 -21.56 -19.53
N ILE A 164 19.22 -21.34 -20.84
CA ILE A 164 18.98 -20.00 -21.42
C ILE A 164 17.62 -19.44 -20.95
N GLU A 165 16.55 -20.25 -20.95
CA GLU A 165 15.24 -19.82 -20.46
C GLU A 165 15.30 -19.40 -18.98
N LYS A 166 15.99 -20.17 -18.14
CA LYS A 166 16.19 -19.84 -16.71
C LYS A 166 17.04 -18.59 -16.47
N MET A 167 17.84 -18.15 -17.45
CA MET A 167 18.55 -16.86 -17.38
C MET A 167 17.67 -15.66 -17.74
N HIS A 168 16.55 -15.89 -18.45
CA HIS A 168 15.69 -14.86 -19.02
C HIS A 168 14.47 -14.46 -18.16
N GLU A 169 14.21 -15.14 -17.04
CA GLU A 169 13.10 -14.76 -16.15
C GLU A 169 13.28 -13.30 -15.65
N ARG A 170 12.26 -12.47 -15.96
CA ARG A 170 12.23 -11.01 -15.73
C ARG A 170 11.41 -10.64 -14.49
#